data_AF-A0A929PB02-F1
#
_entry.id   AF-A0A929PB02-F1
#
_cell.length_a   1.000
_cell.length_b   1.000
_cell.length_c   1.000
_cell.angle_alpha   90.00
_cell.angle_beta   90.00
_cell.angle_gamma   90.00
#
_symmetry.space_group_name_H-M   'P 1'
#
loop_
_entity.id
_entity.type
_entity.pdbx_description
1 polymer ?
#
loop_
_entity_poly.entity_id
_entity_poly.type
_entity_poly.pdbx_seq_one_letter_code
_entity_poly.pdbx_strand_id
1 'polypeptide(L)'
;MAVDPQKELTKLHGALGVSQAVIKSTFFEWRQTALELLGPGSDALDVVLKFWEVAGVDVAKNFLPMLNLRKGEEGLILDLGRALAGTGIANGAVVRVEKGEGPLEALIRWERCPWPTFAKRYGASMKEDLLGCDKFLQTIVAEANAFLGTDLKIETQKAIPSGDGVCLRRLYK
;
A
#
# COMPACT_ATOMS: atom_id res chain seq x y z
N MET A 1 18.91 37.02 -0.45
CA MET A 1 19.47 36.03 -1.40
C MET A 1 18.29 35.39 -2.13
N ALA A 2 18.39 35.23 -3.46
CA ALA A 2 17.36 34.52 -4.22
C ALA A 2 17.39 33.02 -3.85
N VAL A 3 16.22 32.39 -3.75
CA VAL A 3 16.10 30.95 -3.57
C VAL A 3 16.52 30.25 -4.85
N ASP A 4 17.37 29.23 -4.77
CA ASP A 4 17.68 28.30 -5.86
C ASP A 4 16.66 27.15 -5.83
N PRO A 5 15.68 27.11 -6.76
CA PRO A 5 14.62 26.10 -6.73
C PRO A 5 15.15 24.69 -6.92
N GLN A 6 16.19 24.50 -7.73
CA GLN A 6 16.74 23.16 -8.01
C GLN A 6 17.43 22.59 -6.77
N LYS A 7 18.17 23.43 -6.06
CA LYS A 7 18.81 23.06 -4.80
C LYS A 7 17.78 22.68 -3.73
N GLU A 8 16.72 23.48 -3.57
CA GLU A 8 15.67 23.19 -2.59
C GLU A 8 14.88 21.92 -2.93
N LEU A 9 14.54 21.70 -4.21
CA LEU A 9 13.88 20.46 -4.64
C LEU A 9 14.75 19.22 -4.38
N THR A 10 16.06 19.30 -4.67
CA THR A 10 16.99 18.21 -4.40
C THR A 10 17.06 17.87 -2.92
N LYS A 11 17.09 18.90 -2.06
CA LYS A 11 17.08 18.75 -0.60
C LYS A 11 15.79 18.10 -0.10
N LEU A 12 14.63 18.56 -0.58
CA LEU A 12 13.32 17.99 -0.21
C LEU A 12 13.20 16.54 -0.65
N HIS A 13 13.63 16.23 -1.87
CA HIS A 13 13.62 14.86 -2.39
C HIS A 13 14.53 13.93 -1.55
N GLY A 14 15.71 14.39 -1.16
CA GLY A 14 16.59 13.65 -0.26
C GLY A 14 15.95 13.39 1.11
N ALA A 15 15.34 14.42 1.72
CA ALA A 15 14.64 14.29 2.99
C ALA A 15 13.45 13.32 2.90
N LEU A 16 12.68 13.35 1.81
CA LEU A 16 11.60 12.40 1.55
C LEU A 16 12.12 10.98 1.48
N GLY A 17 13.21 10.73 0.74
CA GLY A 17 13.82 9.40 0.63
C GLY A 17 14.26 8.84 1.98
N VAL A 18 14.85 9.68 2.84
CA VAL A 18 15.21 9.31 4.23
C VAL A 18 13.96 8.98 5.04
N SER A 19 12.94 9.84 5.01
CA SER A 19 11.68 9.61 5.73
C SER A 19 11.02 8.29 5.32
N GLN A 20 10.96 8.01 4.02
CA GLN A 20 10.46 6.75 3.48
C GLN A 20 11.25 5.54 4.00
N ALA A 21 12.58 5.65 4.10
CA ALA A 21 13.42 4.57 4.63
C ALA A 21 13.20 4.34 6.14
N VAL A 22 13.02 5.42 6.90
CA VAL A 22 12.71 5.36 8.33
C VAL A 22 11.36 4.68 8.54
N ILE A 23 10.29 5.12 7.87
CA ILE A 23 8.94 4.54 8.00
C ILE A 23 8.94 3.02 7.81
N LYS A 24 9.59 2.54 6.73
CA LYS A 24 9.69 1.11 6.45
C LYS A 24 10.53 0.37 7.49
N SER A 25 11.64 0.96 7.93
CA SER A 25 12.47 0.37 9.00
C SER A 25 11.68 0.25 10.29
N THR A 26 11.00 1.31 10.69
CA THR A 26 10.18 1.36 11.91
C THR A 26 9.10 0.29 11.93
N PHE A 27 8.44 0.00 10.79
CA PHE A 27 7.52 -1.13 10.72
C PHE A 27 8.19 -2.46 11.07
N PHE A 28 9.34 -2.77 10.47
CA PHE A 28 10.03 -4.04 10.72
C PHE A 28 10.68 -4.10 12.11
N GLU A 29 11.14 -2.97 12.65
CA GLU A 29 11.60 -2.85 14.04
C GLU A 29 10.45 -3.13 15.02
N TRP A 30 9.25 -2.62 14.73
CA TRP A 30 8.05 -2.94 15.52
C TRP A 30 7.67 -4.41 15.42
N ARG A 31 7.71 -4.99 14.22
CA ARG A 31 7.51 -6.42 14.01
C ARG A 31 8.50 -7.24 14.84
N GLN A 32 9.79 -6.90 14.80
CA GLN A 32 10.81 -7.59 15.61
C GLN A 32 10.51 -7.48 17.11
N THR A 33 10.22 -6.26 17.58
CA THR A 33 9.86 -6.01 18.98
C THR A 33 8.66 -6.84 19.42
N ALA A 34 7.61 -6.90 18.60
CA ALA A 34 6.42 -7.69 18.88
C ALA A 34 6.73 -9.19 18.99
N LEU A 35 7.58 -9.73 18.10
CA LEU A 35 7.96 -11.15 18.13
C LEU A 35 8.81 -11.50 19.35
N GLU A 36 9.73 -10.62 19.74
CA GLU A 36 10.54 -10.80 20.96
C GLU A 36 9.66 -10.82 22.22
N LEU A 37 8.60 -10.00 22.25
CA LEU A 37 7.64 -9.96 23.36
C LEU A 37 6.69 -11.17 23.40
N LEU A 38 6.24 -11.66 22.23
CA LEU A 38 5.34 -12.83 22.14
C LEU A 38 6.06 -14.15 22.48
N GLY A 39 7.38 -14.18 22.32
CA GLY A 39 8.23 -15.30 22.68
C GLY A 39 8.25 -16.43 21.63
N PRO A 40 8.96 -17.52 21.94
CA PRO A 40 9.14 -18.64 21.01
C PRO A 40 7.81 -19.28 20.60
N GLY A 41 7.60 -19.48 19.30
CA GLY A 41 6.40 -20.12 18.74
C GLY A 41 5.32 -19.16 18.22
N SER A 42 5.51 -17.84 18.34
CA SER A 42 4.65 -16.86 17.69
C SER A 42 4.75 -16.94 16.16
N ASP A 43 3.62 -16.87 15.46
CA ASP A 43 3.60 -16.74 14.00
C ASP A 43 3.80 -15.27 13.59
N ALA A 44 4.91 -14.99 12.91
CA ALA A 44 5.20 -13.66 12.41
C ALA A 44 4.18 -13.15 11.38
N LEU A 45 3.58 -14.06 10.62
CA LEU A 45 2.55 -13.71 9.65
C LEU A 45 1.31 -13.14 10.34
N ASP A 46 0.86 -13.75 11.44
CA ASP A 46 -0.32 -13.25 12.17
C ASP A 46 -0.12 -11.84 12.71
N VAL A 47 1.08 -11.56 13.24
CA VAL A 47 1.46 -10.22 13.72
C VAL A 47 1.41 -9.21 12.58
N VAL A 48 2.01 -9.55 11.44
CA VAL A 48 2.05 -8.68 10.25
C VAL A 48 0.65 -8.45 9.68
N LEU A 49 -0.16 -9.49 9.55
CA LEU A 49 -1.54 -9.39 9.06
C LEU A 49 -2.40 -8.53 9.98
N LYS A 50 -2.23 -8.67 11.30
CA LYS A 50 -2.96 -7.84 12.25
C LYS A 50 -2.54 -6.38 12.19
N PHE A 51 -1.24 -6.10 12.07
CA PHE A 51 -0.75 -4.74 11.87
C PHE A 51 -1.39 -4.10 10.62
N TRP A 52 -1.33 -4.79 9.48
CA TRP A 52 -1.82 -4.25 8.21
C TRP A 52 -3.34 -4.09 8.16
N GLU A 53 -4.08 -4.92 8.89
CA GLU A 53 -5.51 -4.71 9.13
C GLU A 53 -5.76 -3.40 9.89
N VAL A 54 -5.11 -3.21 11.03
CA VAL A 54 -5.29 -2.00 11.86
C VAL A 54 -4.86 -0.75 11.10
N ALA A 55 -3.72 -0.79 10.42
CA ALA A 55 -3.23 0.31 9.59
C ALA A 55 -4.18 0.59 8.41
N GLY A 56 -4.73 -0.45 7.77
CA GLY A 56 -5.67 -0.33 6.67
C GLY A 56 -6.95 0.42 7.06
N VAL A 57 -7.50 0.12 8.24
CA VAL A 57 -8.67 0.83 8.78
C VAL A 57 -8.40 2.31 8.95
N ASP A 58 -7.25 2.68 9.53
CA ASP A 58 -6.94 4.09 9.77
C ASP A 58 -6.65 4.85 8.46
N VAL A 59 -5.92 4.22 7.54
CA VAL A 59 -5.65 4.80 6.22
C VAL A 59 -6.94 4.98 5.42
N ALA A 60 -7.88 4.05 5.49
CA ALA A 60 -9.17 4.18 4.80
C ALA A 60 -9.92 5.44 5.23
N LYS A 61 -9.93 5.77 6.53
CA LYS A 61 -10.60 6.98 7.06
C LYS A 61 -10.05 8.26 6.43
N ASN A 62 -8.75 8.30 6.14
CA ASN A 62 -8.14 9.44 5.45
C ASN A 62 -8.57 9.57 3.98
N PHE A 63 -9.02 8.48 3.36
CA PHE A 63 -9.47 8.48 1.96
C PHE A 63 -10.96 8.81 1.80
N LEU A 64 -11.80 8.50 2.79
CA LEU A 64 -13.25 8.68 2.71
C LEU A 64 -13.67 10.08 2.20
N PRO A 65 -13.06 11.20 2.64
CA PRO A 65 -13.45 12.53 2.15
C PRO A 65 -13.16 12.76 0.66
N MET A 66 -12.22 12.01 0.07
CA MET A 66 -11.81 12.12 -1.32
C MET A 66 -12.59 11.17 -2.25
N LEU A 67 -13.24 10.14 -1.71
CA LEU A 67 -14.05 9.21 -2.49
C LEU A 67 -15.40 9.82 -2.84
N ASN A 68 -15.71 9.93 -4.12
CA ASN A 68 -16.89 10.65 -4.58
C ASN A 68 -17.79 9.79 -5.47
N LEU A 69 -18.81 9.17 -4.86
CA LEU A 69 -19.81 8.38 -5.57
C LEU A 69 -20.67 9.21 -6.55
N ARG A 70 -20.73 10.54 -6.42
CA ARG A 70 -21.45 11.41 -7.37
C ARG A 70 -20.85 11.40 -8.77
N LYS A 71 -19.59 10.95 -8.92
CA LYS A 71 -18.95 10.73 -10.23
C LYS A 71 -19.37 9.41 -10.89
N GLY A 72 -20.28 8.66 -10.29
CA GLY A 72 -20.63 7.30 -10.71
C GLY A 72 -19.59 6.27 -10.24
N GLU A 73 -19.93 4.99 -10.40
CA GLU A 73 -19.08 3.88 -9.92
C GLU A 73 -17.75 3.77 -10.68
N GLU A 74 -17.71 4.08 -11.98
CA GLU A 74 -16.46 4.15 -12.74
C GLU A 74 -15.52 5.22 -12.17
N GLY A 75 -16.05 6.41 -11.85
CA GLY A 75 -15.30 7.48 -11.22
C GLY A 75 -14.79 7.09 -9.83
N LEU A 76 -15.63 6.43 -9.03
CA LEU A 76 -15.26 5.93 -7.70
C LEU A 76 -14.11 4.92 -7.76
N ILE A 77 -14.18 3.93 -8.66
CA ILE A 77 -13.12 2.91 -8.82
C ILE A 77 -11.77 3.57 -9.13
N LEU A 78 -11.76 4.57 -10.01
CA LEU A 78 -10.52 5.28 -10.36
C LEU A 78 -10.00 6.14 -9.20
N ASP A 79 -10.88 6.82 -8.47
CA ASP A 79 -10.50 7.61 -7.30
C ASP A 79 -9.92 6.70 -6.19
N LEU A 80 -10.56 5.57 -5.92
CA LEU A 80 -10.07 4.58 -4.96
C LEU A 80 -8.75 3.95 -5.43
N GLY A 81 -8.65 3.54 -6.69
CA GLY A 81 -7.41 2.99 -7.27
C GLY A 81 -6.23 3.96 -7.15
N ARG A 82 -6.47 5.26 -7.38
CA ARG A 82 -5.46 6.32 -7.18
C ARG A 82 -5.09 6.53 -5.73
N ALA A 83 -6.05 6.47 -4.81
CA ALA A 83 -5.77 6.57 -3.38
C ALA A 83 -4.89 5.40 -2.91
N LEU A 84 -5.21 4.17 -3.31
CA LEU A 84 -4.40 2.98 -3.05
C LEU A 84 -2.99 3.11 -3.65
N ALA A 85 -2.87 3.53 -4.91
CA ALA A 85 -1.57 3.79 -5.52
C ALA A 85 -0.76 4.87 -4.76
N GLY A 86 -1.45 5.89 -4.27
CA GLY A 86 -0.89 6.96 -3.44
C GLY A 86 -0.17 6.44 -2.19
N THR A 87 -0.70 5.39 -1.54
CA THR A 87 0.00 4.76 -0.39
C THR A 87 1.36 4.21 -0.78
N GLY A 88 1.47 3.57 -1.94
CA GLY A 88 2.72 3.03 -2.45
C GLY A 88 3.70 4.13 -2.82
N ILE A 89 3.23 5.15 -3.55
CA ILE A 89 4.03 6.30 -4.00
C ILE A 89 4.60 7.05 -2.79
N ALA A 90 3.77 7.30 -1.77
CA ALA A 90 4.20 7.94 -0.52
C ALA A 90 5.32 7.16 0.17
N ASN A 91 5.38 5.84 -0.01
CA ASN A 91 6.41 4.95 0.54
C ASN A 91 7.62 4.71 -0.40
N GLY A 92 7.68 5.40 -1.54
CA GLY A 92 8.81 5.36 -2.49
C GLY A 92 8.65 4.34 -3.62
N ALA A 93 7.46 3.76 -3.78
CA ALA A 93 7.13 2.92 -4.93
C ALA A 93 6.91 3.74 -6.20
N VAL A 94 6.99 3.08 -7.36
CA VAL A 94 6.53 3.62 -8.64
C VAL A 94 5.24 2.87 -8.97
N VAL A 95 4.12 3.58 -8.96
CA VAL A 95 2.79 2.99 -9.11
C VAL A 95 1.99 3.74 -10.16
N ARG A 96 1.29 2.99 -11.02
CA ARG A 96 0.36 3.52 -12.02
C ARG A 96 -1.02 2.93 -11.82
N VAL A 97 -2.04 3.69 -12.23
CA VAL A 97 -3.43 3.24 -12.28
C VAL A 97 -3.91 3.36 -13.71
N GLU A 98 -4.40 2.26 -14.25
CA GLU A 98 -4.91 2.13 -15.62
C GLU A 98 -6.38 1.69 -15.54
N LYS A 99 -7.18 2.06 -16.54
CA LYS A 99 -8.51 1.46 -16.69
C LYS A 99 -8.34 -0.03 -17.05
N GLY A 100 -9.20 -0.88 -16.51
CA GLY A 100 -9.28 -2.28 -16.92
C GLY A 100 -10.04 -2.45 -18.24
N GLU A 101 -10.38 -3.69 -18.58
CA GLU A 101 -11.15 -4.00 -19.79
C GLU A 101 -12.61 -3.54 -19.68
N GLY A 102 -13.18 -3.60 -18.47
CA GLY A 102 -14.54 -3.14 -18.17
C GLY A 102 -14.62 -1.72 -17.58
N PRO A 103 -15.80 -1.09 -17.62
CA PRO A 103 -16.02 0.24 -17.05
C PRO A 103 -15.94 0.27 -15.52
N LEU A 104 -16.13 -0.88 -14.86
CA LEU A 104 -16.02 -1.04 -13.41
C LEU A 104 -14.76 -1.83 -13.04
N GLU A 105 -13.65 -1.48 -13.69
CA GLU A 105 -12.37 -2.13 -13.47
C GLU A 105 -11.22 -1.13 -13.55
N ALA A 106 -10.29 -1.25 -12.61
CA ALA A 106 -9.01 -0.56 -12.64
C ALA A 106 -7.86 -1.53 -12.32
N LEU A 107 -6.75 -1.34 -13.01
CA LEU A 107 -5.51 -2.05 -12.78
C LEU A 107 -4.53 -1.12 -12.06
N ILE A 108 -4.03 -1.57 -10.91
CA ILE A 108 -3.04 -0.84 -10.12
C ILE A 108 -1.72 -1.58 -10.21
N ARG A 109 -0.73 -0.94 -10.81
CA ARG A 109 0.56 -1.54 -11.18
C ARG A 109 1.69 -0.89 -10.41
N TRP A 110 2.32 -1.64 -9.50
CA TRP A 110 3.59 -1.27 -8.90
C TRP A 110 4.73 -1.78 -9.79
N GLU A 111 5.30 -0.87 -10.58
CA GLU A 111 6.51 -1.13 -11.40
C GLU A 111 7.75 -1.30 -10.52
N ARG A 112 7.75 -0.66 -9.34
CA ARG A 112 8.79 -0.79 -8.33
C ARG A 112 8.19 -0.72 -6.95
N CYS A 113 8.47 -1.70 -6.10
CA CYS A 113 8.10 -1.69 -4.68
C CYS A 113 9.34 -1.81 -3.80
N PRO A 114 9.57 -0.91 -2.82
CA PRO A 114 10.73 -1.00 -1.96
C PRO A 114 10.55 -1.99 -0.79
N TRP A 115 9.32 -2.40 -0.47
CA TRP A 115 9.01 -3.26 0.67
C TRP A 115 9.72 -4.62 0.67
N PRO A 116 9.81 -5.37 -0.45
CA PRO A 116 10.55 -6.64 -0.50
C PRO A 116 12.03 -6.51 -0.09
N THR A 117 12.68 -5.40 -0.45
CA THR A 117 14.07 -5.13 -0.06
C THR A 117 14.20 -4.97 1.46
N PHE A 118 13.25 -4.28 2.08
CA PHE A 118 13.22 -4.13 3.53
C PHE A 118 12.84 -5.44 4.23
N ALA A 119 11.85 -6.18 3.72
CA ALA A 119 11.51 -7.50 4.24
C ALA A 119 12.74 -8.42 4.30
N LYS A 120 13.52 -8.47 3.21
CA LYS A 120 14.78 -9.22 3.16
C LYS A 120 15.81 -8.73 4.19
N ARG A 121 15.95 -7.41 4.35
CA ARG A 121 16.89 -6.80 5.32
C ARG A 121 16.59 -7.24 6.76
N TYR A 122 15.32 -7.39 7.11
CA TYR A 122 14.87 -7.74 8.47
C TYR A 122 14.51 -9.23 8.63
N GLY A 123 14.84 -10.08 7.64
CA GLY A 123 14.56 -11.51 7.70
C GLY A 123 13.07 -11.87 7.66
N ALA A 124 12.20 -10.95 7.22
CA ALA A 124 10.80 -11.26 6.96
C ALA A 124 10.66 -12.02 5.64
N SER A 125 9.71 -12.96 5.61
CA SER A 125 9.44 -13.75 4.42
C SER A 125 8.75 -12.92 3.33
N MET A 126 8.91 -13.32 2.06
CA MET A 126 8.16 -12.73 0.94
C MET A 126 6.65 -12.98 1.07
N LYS A 127 6.26 -14.03 1.79
CA LYS A 127 4.86 -14.32 2.13
C LYS A 127 4.27 -13.23 3.04
N GLU A 128 5.01 -12.78 4.04
CA GLU A 128 4.59 -11.67 4.91
C GLU A 128 4.43 -10.36 4.13
N ASP A 129 5.34 -10.07 3.21
CA ASP A 129 5.25 -8.87 2.34
C ASP A 129 3.98 -8.91 1.47
N LEU A 130 3.77 -10.03 0.75
CA LEU A 130 2.63 -10.20 -0.13
C LEU A 130 1.30 -10.17 0.62
N LEU A 131 1.14 -11.05 1.62
CA LEU A 131 -0.14 -11.17 2.32
C LEU A 131 -0.42 -9.96 3.20
N GLY A 132 0.61 -9.30 3.73
CA GLY A 132 0.47 -8.03 4.43
C GLY A 132 -0.04 -6.92 3.52
N CYS A 133 0.54 -6.79 2.32
CA CYS A 133 0.07 -5.83 1.31
C CYS A 133 -1.37 -6.12 0.89
N ASP A 134 -1.71 -7.38 0.64
CA ASP A 134 -3.06 -7.77 0.25
C ASP A 134 -4.07 -7.48 1.37
N LYS A 135 -3.75 -7.82 2.62
CA LYS A 135 -4.57 -7.50 3.79
C LYS A 135 -4.79 -5.99 3.96
N PHE A 136 -3.74 -5.19 3.80
CA PHE A 136 -3.84 -3.74 3.87
C PHE A 136 -4.80 -3.18 2.81
N LEU A 137 -4.61 -3.55 1.54
CA LEU A 137 -5.44 -3.07 0.43
C LEU A 137 -6.88 -3.55 0.55
N GLN A 138 -7.10 -4.83 0.88
CA GLN A 138 -8.43 -5.40 1.08
C GLN A 138 -9.17 -4.72 2.23
N THR A 139 -8.47 -4.41 3.31
CA THR A 139 -9.07 -3.70 4.46
C THR A 139 -9.52 -2.29 4.03
N ILE A 140 -8.70 -1.56 3.27
CA ILE A 140 -9.09 -0.23 2.79
C ILE A 140 -10.32 -0.30 1.90
N VAL A 141 -10.38 -1.26 0.98
CA VAL A 141 -11.53 -1.45 0.08
C VAL A 141 -12.78 -1.85 0.88
N ALA A 142 -12.65 -2.69 1.90
CA ALA A 142 -13.76 -3.08 2.77
C ALA A 142 -14.34 -1.88 3.55
N GLU A 143 -13.49 -1.01 4.08
CA GLU A 143 -13.93 0.22 4.78
C GLU A 143 -14.59 1.20 3.81
N ALA A 144 -14.05 1.37 2.60
CA ALA A 144 -14.67 2.21 1.57
C ALA A 144 -16.05 1.68 1.17
N ASN A 145 -16.19 0.36 1.01
CA ASN A 145 -17.46 -0.31 0.75
C ASN A 145 -18.48 -0.09 1.86
N ALA A 146 -18.06 -0.27 3.12
CA ALA A 146 -18.93 -0.05 4.28
C ALA A 146 -19.42 1.40 4.35
N PHE A 147 -18.56 2.37 4.03
CA PHE A 147 -18.92 3.79 4.05
C PHE A 147 -19.84 4.21 2.90
N LEU A 148 -19.61 3.71 1.68
CA LEU A 148 -20.31 4.14 0.48
C LEU A 148 -21.50 3.24 0.08
N GLY A 149 -21.65 2.09 0.73
CA GLY A 149 -22.67 1.10 0.36
C GLY A 149 -22.35 0.40 -0.96
N THR A 150 -21.07 0.15 -1.25
CA THR A 150 -20.60 -0.55 -2.46
C THR A 150 -20.05 -1.94 -2.13
N ASP A 151 -19.71 -2.73 -3.16
CA ASP A 151 -19.22 -4.10 -3.07
C ASP A 151 -17.96 -4.34 -3.92
N LEU A 152 -17.11 -3.32 -4.01
CA LEU A 152 -15.86 -3.38 -4.75
C LEU A 152 -14.92 -4.47 -4.20
N LYS A 153 -14.13 -5.08 -5.06
CA LYS A 153 -13.18 -6.15 -4.75
C LYS A 153 -11.81 -5.80 -5.26
N ILE A 154 -10.79 -6.21 -4.52
CA ILE A 154 -9.40 -6.11 -4.95
C ILE A 154 -8.69 -7.46 -4.86
N GLU A 155 -7.99 -7.83 -5.92
CA GLU A 155 -7.25 -9.09 -5.99
C GLU A 155 -5.85 -8.92 -6.57
N THR A 156 -4.95 -9.81 -6.17
CA THR A 156 -3.59 -9.89 -6.66
C THR A 156 -3.49 -10.77 -7.89
N GLN A 157 -3.02 -10.21 -8.99
CA GLN A 157 -2.75 -10.97 -10.21
C GLN A 157 -1.27 -11.33 -10.38
N LYS A 158 -0.38 -10.42 -9.99
CA LYS A 158 1.07 -10.60 -10.02
C LYS A 158 1.70 -9.94 -8.80
N ALA A 159 2.82 -10.44 -8.33
CA ALA A 159 3.51 -9.83 -7.20
C ALA A 159 5.04 -9.96 -7.32
N ILE A 160 5.75 -8.85 -7.05
CA ILE A 160 7.22 -8.85 -6.92
C ILE A 160 7.69 -9.90 -5.90
N PRO A 161 7.08 -10.04 -4.70
CA PRO A 161 7.43 -11.10 -3.75
C PRO A 161 7.30 -12.54 -4.30
N SER A 162 6.43 -12.74 -5.30
CA SER A 162 6.24 -14.03 -5.98
C SER A 162 7.19 -14.26 -7.16
N GLY A 163 8.05 -13.28 -7.49
CA GLY A 163 9.00 -13.35 -8.59
C GLY A 163 8.51 -12.77 -9.93
N ASP A 164 7.33 -12.15 -9.99
CA ASP A 164 6.74 -11.65 -11.24
C ASP A 164 7.36 -10.36 -11.78
N GLY A 165 8.28 -9.73 -11.04
CA GLY A 165 8.92 -8.47 -11.40
C GLY A 165 8.01 -7.22 -11.33
N VAL A 166 6.71 -7.39 -11.09
CA VAL A 166 5.71 -6.33 -10.96
C VAL A 166 4.63 -6.76 -9.95
N CYS A 167 4.08 -5.83 -9.17
CA CYS A 167 2.82 -6.11 -8.47
C CYS A 167 1.66 -5.56 -9.29
N LEU A 168 0.75 -6.42 -9.71
CA LEU A 168 -0.48 -6.05 -10.41
C LEU A 168 -1.67 -6.40 -9.52
N ARG A 169 -2.50 -5.41 -9.24
CA ARG A 169 -3.75 -5.54 -8.49
C ARG A 169 -4.91 -5.15 -9.40
N ARG A 170 -5.97 -5.95 -9.38
CA ARG A 170 -7.22 -5.64 -10.08
C ARG A 170 -8.23 -5.19 -9.05
N LEU A 171 -8.73 -3.97 -9.21
CA LEU A 171 -9.84 -3.40 -8.45
C LEU A 171 -11.08 -3.44 -9.35
N TYR A 172 -12.14 -4.08 -8.91
CA TYR A 172 -13.31 -4.33 -9.75
C TYR A 172 -14.60 -4.40 -8.94
N LYS A 173 -15.72 -4.49 -9.65
CA LYS A 173 -17.02 -4.85 -9.09
C LYS A 173 -17.54 -6.10 -9.78
#